data_AF-A0A536FME7-F1
#
_entry.id   AF-A0A536FME7-F1
#
_cell.length_a   1.000
_cell.length_b   1.000
_cell.length_c   1.000
_cell.angle_alpha   90.00
_cell.angle_beta   90.00
_cell.angle_gamma   90.00
#
_symmetry.space_group_name_H-M   'P 1'
#
loop_
_entity.id
_entity.type
_entity.pdbx_description
1 polymer ?
#
loop_
_entity_poly.entity_id
_entity_poly.type
_entity_poly.pdbx_seq_one_letter_code
_entity_poly.pdbx_strand_id
1 'polypeptide(L)'
;MAKRNLAELKIPATSAFIPVAKRVATTLGGQLGLSLMDLDELAIALTQACDSAISAADDLGMPSDLKLTYFATNRALVVDVDLMPTGAALPLPAVKHATSIDPELQRLAYEMIRCFVDDFRPSIEPRRAAGAPSSLQGNHRSGRARSHPGAAR
;
A
#
# COMPACT_ATOMS: atom_id res chain seq x y z
N MET A 1 -1.13 -19.20 3.45
CA MET A 1 -1.28 -19.13 4.91
C MET A 1 -2.56 -18.39 5.25
N ALA A 2 -3.27 -18.75 6.33
CA ALA A 2 -4.48 -18.04 6.74
C ALA A 2 -4.12 -16.68 7.38
N LYS A 3 -4.50 -15.58 6.73
CA LYS A 3 -4.34 -14.20 7.21
C LYS A 3 -5.57 -13.88 8.07
N ARG A 4 -5.41 -13.64 9.37
CA ARG A 4 -6.52 -13.26 10.28
C ARG A 4 -6.60 -11.75 10.37
N ASN A 5 -7.72 -11.16 9.97
CA ASN A 5 -7.96 -9.72 10.13
C ASN A 5 -8.03 -9.36 11.64
N LEU A 6 -7.27 -8.35 12.05
CA LEU A 6 -7.23 -7.86 13.43
C LEU A 6 -7.96 -6.54 13.58
N ALA A 7 -7.68 -5.59 12.71
CA ALA A 7 -8.20 -4.24 12.77
C ALA A 7 -8.11 -3.54 11.41
N GLU A 8 -8.93 -2.52 11.26
CA GLU A 8 -8.87 -1.56 10.17
C GLU A 8 -8.84 -0.15 10.78
N LEU A 9 -7.99 0.72 10.25
CA LEU A 9 -7.85 2.12 10.66
C LEU A 9 -7.98 3.01 9.43
N LYS A 10 -8.94 3.94 9.46
CA LYS A 10 -9.07 5.00 8.45
C LYS A 10 -8.76 6.35 9.09
N ILE A 11 -7.80 7.08 8.54
CA ILE A 11 -7.33 8.37 9.05
C ILE A 11 -7.08 9.34 7.90
N PRO A 12 -7.16 10.67 8.11
CA PRO A 12 -6.75 11.63 7.10
C PRO A 12 -5.30 11.37 6.65
N ALA A 13 -5.02 11.52 5.35
CA ALA A 13 -3.67 11.38 4.80
C ALA A 13 -2.82 12.61 5.13
N THR A 14 -2.48 12.77 6.42
CA THR A 14 -1.60 13.82 6.92
C THR A 14 -0.62 13.26 7.94
N SER A 15 0.58 13.83 8.00
CA SER A 15 1.66 13.35 8.88
C SER A 15 1.30 13.41 10.37
N ALA A 16 0.35 14.28 10.75
CA ALA A 16 -0.16 14.39 12.11
C ALA A 16 -0.82 13.09 12.63
N PHE A 17 -1.29 12.21 11.74
CA PHE A 17 -1.95 10.96 12.12
C PHE A 17 -1.05 9.72 12.04
N ILE A 18 0.19 9.83 11.55
CA ILE A 18 1.16 8.71 11.55
C ILE A 18 1.36 8.12 12.96
N PRO A 19 1.48 8.91 14.06
CA PRO A 19 1.59 8.35 15.39
C PRO A 19 0.43 7.44 15.81
N VAL A 20 -0.78 7.67 15.27
CA VAL A 20 -1.96 6.82 15.51
C VAL A 20 -1.78 5.46 14.84
N ALA A 21 -1.40 5.45 13.56
CA ALA A 21 -1.09 4.24 12.81
C ALA A 21 -0.01 3.38 13.51
N LYS A 22 1.07 4.03 13.95
CA LYS A 22 2.16 3.38 14.71
C LYS A 22 1.64 2.75 16.00
N ARG A 23 0.86 3.50 16.78
CA ARG A 23 0.32 3.01 18.06
C ARG A 23 -0.56 1.77 17.89
N VAL A 24 -1.40 1.73 16.86
CA VAL A 24 -2.21 0.55 16.56
C VAL A 24 -1.31 -0.63 16.18
N ALA A 25 -0.34 -0.41 15.29
CA ALA A 25 0.60 -1.44 14.86
C ALA A 25 1.39 -2.04 16.03
N THR A 26 1.97 -1.20 16.89
CA THR A 26 2.78 -1.66 18.02
C THR A 26 1.93 -2.34 19.10
N THR A 27 0.70 -1.87 19.33
CA THR A 27 -0.23 -2.52 20.25
C THR A 27 -0.61 -3.92 19.76
N LEU A 28 -0.97 -4.06 18.49
CA LEU A 28 -1.32 -5.35 17.90
C LEU A 28 -0.11 -6.29 17.82
N GLY A 29 1.06 -5.77 17.42
CA GLY A 29 2.31 -6.54 17.42
C GLY A 29 2.68 -7.05 18.81
N GLY A 30 2.54 -6.21 19.84
CA GLY A 30 2.78 -6.62 21.23
C GLY A 30 1.83 -7.72 21.70
N GLN A 31 0.55 -7.66 21.32
CA GLN A 31 -0.43 -8.73 21.58
C GLN A 31 -0.10 -10.05 20.86
N LEU A 32 0.59 -9.98 19.72
CA LEU A 32 1.09 -11.14 19.00
C LEU A 32 2.44 -11.66 19.51
N GLY A 33 3.04 -10.98 20.50
CA GLY A 33 4.31 -11.38 21.10
C GLY A 33 5.55 -11.03 20.27
N LEU A 34 5.46 -10.03 19.39
CA LEU A 34 6.64 -9.49 18.68
C LEU A 34 7.64 -8.91 19.68
N SER A 35 8.93 -9.03 19.38
CA SER A 35 9.98 -8.47 20.23
C SER A 35 9.98 -6.94 20.17
N LEU A 36 10.59 -6.29 21.16
CA LEU A 36 10.74 -4.82 21.13
C LEU A 36 11.49 -4.34 19.89
N MET A 37 12.45 -5.13 19.40
CA MET A 37 13.18 -4.85 18.16
C MET A 37 12.24 -4.90 16.96
N ASP A 38 11.48 -6.00 16.78
CA ASP A 38 10.53 -6.13 15.67
C ASP A 38 9.46 -5.02 15.69
N LEU A 39 9.03 -4.59 16.88
CA LEU A 39 8.08 -3.50 17.04
C LEU A 39 8.65 -2.14 16.63
N ASP A 40 9.93 -1.89 16.89
CA ASP A 40 10.61 -0.66 16.47
C ASP A 40 10.83 -0.65 14.95
N GLU A 41 11.31 -1.77 14.39
CA GLU A 41 11.50 -1.95 12.95
C GLU A 41 10.18 -1.80 12.18
N LEU A 42 9.10 -2.44 12.65
CA LEU A 42 7.76 -2.26 12.12
C LEU A 42 7.30 -0.80 12.18
N ALA A 43 7.58 -0.09 13.28
CA ALA A 43 7.19 1.30 13.46
C ALA A 43 7.94 2.23 12.49
N ILE A 44 9.21 1.95 12.20
CA ILE A 44 10.02 2.68 11.22
C ILE A 44 9.47 2.44 9.80
N ALA A 45 9.30 1.17 9.42
CA ALA A 45 8.77 0.79 8.11
C ALA A 45 7.38 1.38 7.86
N LEU A 46 6.49 1.32 8.85
CA LEU A 46 5.15 1.87 8.75
C LEU A 46 5.16 3.40 8.61
N THR A 47 6.08 4.08 9.31
CA THR A 47 6.25 5.54 9.15
C THR A 47 6.57 5.88 7.70
N GLN A 48 7.55 5.19 7.12
CA GLN A 48 7.96 5.43 5.73
C GLN A 48 6.88 5.07 4.70
N ALA A 49 6.12 4.00 4.94
CA ALA A 49 5.00 3.63 4.09
C ALA A 49 3.88 4.69 4.14
N CYS A 50 3.57 5.23 5.32
CA CYS A 50 2.58 6.30 5.46
C CYS A 50 3.07 7.60 4.81
N ASP A 51 4.32 8.01 5.05
CA ASP A 51 4.89 9.21 4.43
C ASP A 51 4.86 9.12 2.90
N SER A 52 5.25 7.97 2.34
CA SER A 52 5.19 7.73 0.89
C SER A 52 3.77 7.85 0.33
N ALA A 53 2.78 7.31 1.05
CA ALA A 53 1.37 7.40 0.66
C ALA A 53 0.81 8.83 0.79
N ILE A 54 1.22 9.59 1.81
CA ILE A 54 0.82 11.00 2.00
C ILE A 54 1.40 11.86 0.88
N SER A 55 2.69 11.70 0.55
CA SER A 55 3.28 12.42 -0.57
C SER A 55 2.55 12.11 -1.88
N ALA A 56 2.15 10.85 -2.12
CA ALA A 56 1.34 10.50 -3.28
C ALA A 56 -0.06 11.14 -3.26
N ALA A 57 -0.63 11.38 -2.09
CA ALA A 57 -1.90 12.09 -1.93
C ALA A 57 -1.78 13.58 -2.31
N ASP A 58 -0.69 14.22 -1.88
CA ASP A 58 -0.38 15.61 -2.20
C ASP A 58 -0.22 15.80 -3.72
N ASP A 59 0.43 14.85 -4.40
CA ASP A 59 0.56 14.82 -5.87
C ASP A 59 -0.78 14.70 -6.60
N LEU A 60 -1.75 13.98 -6.01
CA LEU A 60 -3.09 13.87 -6.57
C LEU A 60 -3.90 15.17 -6.43
N GLY A 61 -3.49 16.08 -5.53
CA GLY A 61 -4.13 17.36 -5.31
C GLY A 61 -5.57 17.24 -4.79
N MET A 62 -5.91 16.13 -4.12
CA MET A 62 -7.26 15.86 -3.64
C MET A 62 -7.27 15.36 -2.20
N PRO A 63 -8.29 15.73 -1.40
CA PRO A 63 -8.46 15.20 -0.06
C PRO A 63 -8.51 13.67 -0.10
N SER A 64 -7.63 13.05 0.67
CA SER A 64 -7.48 11.59 0.71
C SER A 64 -7.31 11.12 2.16
N ASP A 65 -7.68 9.87 2.39
CA ASP A 65 -7.51 9.17 3.65
C ASP A 65 -6.51 8.03 3.45
N LEU A 66 -5.75 7.69 4.50
CA LEU A 66 -5.06 6.41 4.58
C LEU A 66 -6.00 5.38 5.18
N LYS A 67 -6.11 4.23 4.53
CA LYS A 67 -6.73 3.03 5.07
C LYS A 67 -5.63 2.02 5.38
N LEU A 68 -5.47 1.68 6.65
CA LEU A 68 -4.55 0.68 7.12
C LEU A 68 -5.31 -0.57 7.54
N THR A 69 -4.90 -1.73 7.02
CA THR A 69 -5.51 -3.01 7.39
C THR A 69 -4.47 -3.91 8.03
N TYR A 70 -4.74 -4.34 9.27
CA TYR A 70 -3.82 -5.11 10.09
C TYR A 70 -4.23 -6.56 10.15
N PHE A 71 -3.25 -7.44 9.95
CA PHE A 71 -3.51 -8.87 9.95
C PHE A 71 -2.46 -9.64 10.72
N ALA A 72 -2.92 -10.63 11.48
CA ALA A 72 -2.06 -11.63 12.08
C ALA A 72 -1.80 -12.76 11.10
N THR A 73 -0.54 -13.19 11.07
CA THR A 73 -0.14 -14.52 10.61
C THR A 73 0.38 -15.32 11.82
N ASN A 74 0.85 -16.54 11.60
CA ASN A 74 1.39 -17.37 12.69
C ASN A 74 2.63 -16.77 13.36
N ARG A 75 3.35 -15.85 12.71
CA ARG A 75 4.62 -15.31 13.21
C ARG A 75 4.86 -13.82 12.96
N ALA A 76 3.94 -13.13 12.30
CA ALA A 76 4.15 -11.74 11.88
C ALA A 76 2.85 -10.95 11.88
N LEU A 77 2.99 -9.64 12.04
CA LEU A 77 1.96 -8.66 11.72
C LEU A 77 2.16 -8.19 10.29
N VAL A 78 1.11 -8.27 9.48
CA VAL A 78 1.08 -7.69 8.13
C VAL A 78 0.22 -6.44 8.18
N VAL A 79 0.73 -5.35 7.62
CA VAL A 79 0.04 -4.07 7.52
C VAL A 79 -0.07 -3.68 6.05
N ASP A 80 -1.30 -3.62 5.54
CA ASP A 80 -1.56 -3.08 4.22
C ASP A 80 -1.88 -1.58 4.40
N VAL A 81 -1.26 -0.71 3.59
CA VAL A 81 -1.45 0.75 3.63
C VAL A 81 -1.97 1.22 2.27
N ASP A 82 -3.23 1.61 2.24
CA ASP A 82 -3.93 2.04 1.04
C ASP A 82 -4.23 3.55 1.10
N LEU A 83 -4.03 4.24 -0.02
CA LEU A 83 -4.43 5.63 -0.18
C LEU A 83 -5.81 5.71 -0.84
N MET A 84 -6.79 6.25 -0.13
CA MET A 84 -8.19 6.31 -0.55
C MET A 84 -8.64 7.76 -0.76
N PRO A 85 -8.96 8.19 -1.99
CA PRO A 85 -9.51 9.52 -2.23
C PRO A 85 -10.87 9.72 -1.54
N THR A 86 -11.07 10.84 -0.85
CA THR A 86 -12.23 11.08 0.03
C THR A 86 -13.33 11.95 -0.61
N GLY A 87 -13.13 12.43 -1.85
CA GLY A 87 -14.09 13.30 -2.55
C GLY A 87 -14.39 12.90 -4.00
N ALA A 88 -15.62 13.16 -4.45
CA ALA A 88 -15.93 13.23 -5.87
C ALA A 88 -15.13 14.40 -6.46
N ALA A 89 -14.28 14.11 -7.45
CA ALA A 89 -13.47 15.12 -8.11
C ALA A 89 -14.38 16.20 -8.72
N LEU A 90 -14.59 17.31 -8.01
CA LEU A 90 -14.86 18.56 -8.69
C LEU A 90 -13.56 18.93 -9.38
N PRO A 91 -13.55 19.17 -10.70
CA PRO A 91 -12.37 19.61 -11.42
C PRO A 91 -12.02 21.01 -10.94
N LEU A 92 -11.34 21.10 -9.81
CA LEU A 92 -10.61 22.28 -9.42
C LEU A 92 -9.43 22.39 -10.40
N PRO A 93 -9.15 23.60 -10.93
CA PRO A 93 -7.99 23.78 -11.80
C PRO A 93 -6.77 23.25 -11.05
N ALA A 94 -6.15 22.22 -11.62
CA ALA A 94 -4.96 21.61 -11.07
C ALA A 94 -3.91 22.71 -10.89
N VAL A 95 -3.75 23.18 -9.65
CA VAL A 95 -2.54 23.89 -9.27
C VAL A 95 -1.47 22.83 -9.43
N LYS A 96 -0.69 22.94 -10.51
CA LYS A 96 0.51 22.13 -10.70
C LYS A 96 1.44 22.46 -9.54
N HIS A 97 1.28 21.79 -8.40
CA HIS A 97 2.38 21.66 -7.47
C HIS A 97 3.42 20.82 -8.21
N ALA A 98 4.42 21.53 -8.74
CA ALA A 98 5.57 20.96 -9.42
C ALA A 98 6.51 20.32 -8.39
N THR A 99 5.98 19.40 -7.60
CA THR A 99 6.75 18.54 -6.72
C THR A 99 6.40 17.12 -7.11
N SER A 100 6.68 16.75 -8.36
CA SER A 100 6.81 15.33 -8.68
C SER A 100 7.78 14.76 -7.67
N ILE A 101 7.33 13.83 -6.82
CA ILE A 101 8.22 13.12 -5.90
C ILE A 101 9.40 12.62 -6.74
N ASP A 102 10.61 12.97 -6.31
CA ASP A 102 11.81 12.51 -6.97
C ASP A 102 11.78 10.97 -6.99
N PRO A 103 11.76 10.33 -8.17
CA PRO A 103 11.70 8.88 -8.26
C PRO A 103 12.88 8.21 -7.53
N GLU A 104 14.03 8.89 -7.40
CA GLU A 104 15.15 8.41 -6.60
C GLU A 104 14.83 8.42 -5.10
N LEU A 105 14.16 9.48 -4.61
CA LEU A 105 13.74 9.59 -3.21
C LEU A 105 12.67 8.55 -2.86
N GLN A 106 11.71 8.32 -3.76
CA GLN A 106 10.70 7.28 -3.57
C GLN A 106 11.33 5.88 -3.59
N ARG A 107 12.28 5.64 -4.49
CA ARG A 107 13.04 4.38 -4.51
C ARG A 107 13.81 4.19 -3.20
N LEU A 108 14.48 5.23 -2.71
CA LEU A 108 15.20 5.19 -1.44
C LEU A 108 14.26 4.85 -0.29
N ALA A 109 13.09 5.47 -0.21
CA ALA A 109 12.10 5.16 0.82
C ALA A 109 11.68 3.68 0.80
N TYR A 110 11.51 3.09 -0.39
CA TYR A 110 11.20 1.67 -0.54
C TYR A 110 12.34 0.75 -0.11
N GLU A 111 13.59 1.11 -0.41
CA GLU A 111 14.73 0.34 0.10
C GLU A 111 14.86 0.46 1.63
N MET A 112 14.58 1.64 2.20
CA MET A 112 14.54 1.80 3.66
C MET A 112 13.50 0.90 4.31
N ILE A 113 12.29 0.79 3.74
CA ILE A 113 11.26 -0.11 4.27
C ILE A 113 11.76 -1.55 4.28
N ARG A 114 12.38 -2.01 3.18
CA ARG A 114 12.92 -3.38 3.05
C ARG A 114 14.03 -3.71 4.06
N CYS A 115 14.72 -2.72 4.62
CA CYS A 115 15.70 -2.95 5.67
C CYS A 115 15.06 -3.41 6.99
N PHE A 116 13.77 -3.14 7.19
CA PHE A 116 13.08 -3.30 8.48
C PHE A 116 11.91 -4.29 8.45
N VAL A 117 11.57 -4.86 7.29
CA VAL A 117 10.48 -5.85 7.17
C VAL A 117 10.88 -6.99 6.25
N ASP A 118 10.38 -8.19 6.56
CA ASP A 118 10.66 -9.40 5.77
C ASP A 118 10.08 -9.38 4.35
N ASP A 119 8.92 -8.74 4.15
CA ASP A 119 8.23 -8.67 2.87
C ASP A 119 7.62 -7.27 2.68
N PHE A 120 7.92 -6.64 1.54
CA PHE A 120 7.39 -5.34 1.15
C PHE A 120 6.96 -5.36 -0.31
N ARG A 121 5.68 -5.03 -0.54
CA ARG A 121 5.04 -5.10 -1.87
C ARG A 121 4.36 -3.77 -2.19
N PRO A 122 5.07 -2.83 -2.84
CA PRO A 122 4.44 -1.61 -3.32
C PRO A 122 3.53 -1.98 -4.50
N SER A 123 2.22 -1.73 -4.35
CA SER A 123 1.28 -1.77 -5.45
C SER A 123 0.91 -0.34 -5.81
N ILE A 124 1.34 0.11 -6.98
CA ILE A 124 0.83 1.34 -7.58
C ILE A 124 -0.20 0.88 -8.60
N GLU A 125 -1.48 0.87 -8.25
CA GLU A 125 -2.50 0.67 -9.27
C GLU A 125 -2.42 1.85 -10.25
N PRO A 126 -2.14 1.60 -11.54
CA PRO A 126 -2.14 2.66 -12.52
C PRO A 126 -3.55 3.23 -12.55
N ARG A 127 -3.66 4.56 -12.41
CA ARG A 127 -4.92 5.28 -12.60
C ARG A 127 -5.53 4.79 -13.91
N ARG A 128 -6.61 4.01 -13.87
CA ARG A 128 -7.49 3.89 -15.04
C ARG A 128 -7.94 5.30 -15.30
N ALA A 129 -7.41 5.92 -16.35
CA ALA A 129 -7.84 7.22 -16.80
C ALA A 129 -9.37 7.16 -16.94
N ALA A 130 -10.07 7.83 -16.03
CA ALA A 130 -11.50 8.05 -16.12
C ALA A 130 -11.71 8.96 -17.34
N GLY A 131 -11.89 8.36 -18.51
CA GLY A 131 -12.00 9.10 -19.76
C GLY A 131 -11.57 8.34 -21.01
N ALA A 132 -12.07 7.11 -21.20
CA ALA A 132 -12.09 6.51 -22.53
C ALA A 132 -13.47 5.86 -22.74
N PRO A 133 -14.30 6.33 -23.70
CA PRO A 133 -15.55 5.66 -24.01
C PRO A 133 -15.23 4.26 -24.53
N SER A 134 -15.72 3.26 -23.82
CA SER A 134 -15.64 1.85 -24.21
C SER A 134 -16.52 1.65 -25.44
N SER A 135 -15.90 1.66 -26.61
CA SER A 135 -16.52 1.22 -27.86
C SER A 135 -15.54 0.30 -28.59
N LEU A 136 -16.08 -0.84 -29.03
CA LEU A 136 -15.53 -1.83 -29.97
C LEU A 136 -14.75 -3.03 -29.37
N GLN A 137 -15.53 -4.01 -28.91
CA GLN A 137 -15.73 -5.31 -29.59
C GLN A 137 -14.49 -5.98 -30.24
N GLY A 138 -14.11 -7.17 -29.79
CA GLY A 138 -13.17 -8.03 -30.54
C GLY A 138 -12.54 -9.22 -29.79
N ASN A 139 -13.31 -10.30 -29.67
CA ASN A 139 -12.94 -11.73 -29.73
C ASN A 139 -11.55 -12.29 -29.34
N HIS A 140 -11.62 -13.42 -28.60
CA HIS A 140 -10.67 -14.55 -28.50
C HIS A 140 -9.25 -14.23 -27.96
N ARG A 141 -8.74 -14.91 -26.93
CA ARG A 141 -8.44 -16.35 -26.89
C ARG A 141 -8.31 -16.87 -25.45
N SER A 142 -8.96 -18.00 -25.20
CA SER A 142 -8.70 -18.90 -24.07
C SER A 142 -7.33 -19.55 -24.26
N GLY A 143 -6.39 -19.29 -23.35
CA GLY A 143 -5.08 -19.93 -23.27
C GLY A 143 -5.07 -21.00 -22.16
N ARG A 144 -5.50 -22.21 -22.50
CA ARG A 144 -5.43 -23.41 -21.66
C ARG A 144 -3.99 -23.97 -21.70
N ALA A 145 -3.27 -23.96 -20.58
CA ALA A 145 -2.04 -24.74 -20.45
C ALA A 145 -2.41 -26.23 -20.29
N ARG A 146 -2.07 -27.06 -21.28
CA ARG A 146 -2.12 -28.52 -21.18
C ARG A 146 -0.81 -29.01 -20.56
N SER A 147 -0.95 -29.88 -19.56
CA SER A 147 0.07 -30.84 -19.16
C SER A 147 0.31 -31.85 -20.28
N HIS A 148 1.58 -32.19 -20.54
CA HIS A 148 1.93 -33.42 -21.25
C HIS A 148 2.86 -34.29 -20.40
N PRO A 149 2.62 -35.61 -20.41
CA PRO A 149 3.30 -36.59 -19.57
C PRO A 149 4.60 -37.09 -20.21
N GLY A 150 5.39 -37.77 -19.40
CA GLY A 150 6.75 -38.22 -19.70
C GLY A 150 6.91 -39.10 -20.94
N ALA A 151 8.11 -39.01 -21.51
CA ALA A 151 8.65 -39.97 -22.46
C ALA A 151 9.58 -40.92 -21.71
N ALA A 152 9.15 -42.19 -21.63
CA ALA A 152 10.04 -43.32 -21.42
C ALA A 152 10.64 -43.70 -22.78
N ARG A 153 11.97 -43.85 -22.83
CA ARG A 153 12.69 -44.96 -23.48
C ARG A 153 14.18 -44.83 -23.20
#